data_AF-A0A1Q3YV84-F1
#
_entry.id   AF-A0A1Q3YV84-F1
#
_cell.length_a   1.000
_cell.length_b   1.000
_cell.length_c   1.000
_cell.angle_alpha   90.00
_cell.angle_beta   90.00
_cell.angle_gamma   90.00
#
_symmetry.space_group_name_H-M   'P 1'
#
loop_
_entity.id
_entity.type
_entity.pdbx_description
1 polymer ?
#
loop_
_entity_poly.entity_id
_entity_poly.type
_entity_poly.pdbx_seq_one_letter_code
_entity_poly.pdbx_strand_id
1 'polypeptide(L)' 'MAMFKLLALAVLFYVGWAILSRKVTIKSGPGWETLSRADEAGRYWLYCGIYAALGVALLTIF' A
#
# COMPACT_ATOMS: atom_id res chain seq x y z
N MET A 1 7.85 5.79 -18.81
CA MET A 1 6.45 5.35 -18.92
C MET A 1 6.23 3.88 -18.52
N ALA A 2 6.85 2.88 -19.16
CA ALA A 2 6.58 1.47 -18.83
C ALA A 2 6.97 1.08 -17.38
N MET A 3 8.08 1.62 -16.87
CA MET A 3 8.56 1.37 -15.50
C MET A 3 7.59 1.86 -14.43
N PHE A 4 7.05 3.08 -14.56
CA PHE A 4 6.08 3.61 -13.59
C PHE A 4 4.77 2.82 -13.59
N LYS A 5 4.30 2.40 -14.77
CA LYS A 5 3.13 1.51 -14.87
C LYS A 5 3.36 0.15 -14.18
N LEU A 6 4.54 -0.45 -14.34
CA LEU A 6 4.90 -1.68 -13.64
C LEU A 6 4.93 -1.48 -12.11
N LEU A 7 5.55 -0.39 -11.63
CA LEU A 7 5.56 -0.05 -10.21
C LEU A 7 4.14 0.19 -9.68
N ALA A 8 3.30 0.87 -10.46
CA ALA A 8 1.92 1.10 -10.08
C ALA A 8 1.13 -0.20 -9.91
N LEU A 9 1.25 -1.11 -10.88
CA LEU A 9 0.61 -2.43 -10.81
C LEU A 9 1.12 -3.21 -9.60
N ALA A 10 2.42 -3.16 -9.30
CA ALA A 10 2.99 -3.83 -8.13
C ALA A 10 2.43 -3.25 -6.81
N VAL A 11 2.33 -1.92 -6.70
CA VAL A 11 1.77 -1.26 -5.50
C VAL A 11 0.28 -1.57 -5.34
N LEU A 12 -0.51 -1.49 -6.42
CA LEU A 12 -1.95 -1.79 -6.37
C LEU A 12 -2.20 -3.27 -6.06
N PHE A 13 -1.38 -4.17 -6.60
CA PHE A 13 -1.42 -5.60 -6.27
C PHE A 13 -1.12 -5.83 -4.79
N TYR A 14 -0.10 -5.16 -4.25
CA TYR A 14 0.21 -5.22 -2.82
C TYR A 14 -0.94 -4.72 -1.95
N VAL A 15 -1.61 -3.62 -2.32
CA VAL A 15 -2.80 -3.14 -1.61
C VAL A 15 -3.92 -4.19 -1.63
N GLY A 16 -4.18 -4.81 -2.78
CA GLY A 16 -5.16 -5.89 -2.88
C GLY A 16 -4.82 -7.07 -1.96
N TRP A 17 -3.55 -7.49 -1.93
CA TRP A 17 -3.06 -8.52 -1.02
C TRP A 17 -3.19 -8.10 0.45
N ALA A 18 -2.91 -6.84 0.79
CA ALA A 18 -3.03 -6.31 2.15
C ALA A 18 -4.49 -6.26 2.65
N ILE A 19 -5.43 -5.99 1.74
CA ILE A 19 -6.87 -6.04 2.01
C ILE A 19 -7.32 -7.48 2.27
N LEU A 20 -6.92 -8.42 1.41
CA LEU A 20 -7.25 -9.85 1.56
C LEU A 20 -6.66 -10.46 2.84
N SER A 21 -5.40 -10.14 3.12
CA SER A 21 -4.67 -10.64 4.29
C SER A 21 -5.02 -9.91 5.59
N ARG A 22 -5.79 -8.82 5.51
CA ARG A 22 -6.11 -7.90 6.62
C ARG A 22 -4.87 -7.38 7.36
N LYS A 23 -3.74 -7.30 6.66
CA LYS A 23 -2.44 -6.89 7.20
C LYS A 23 -1.74 -5.97 6.20
N VAL A 24 -1.17 -4.88 6.69
CA VAL A 24 -0.36 -3.97 5.88
C VAL A 24 1.00 -3.80 6.54
N THR A 25 2.06 -4.07 5.78
CA THR A 25 3.43 -3.81 6.20
C THR A 25 3.79 -2.39 5.82
N ILE A 26 4.27 -1.64 6.80
CA ILE A 26 4.67 -0.25 6.68
C ILE A 26 6.12 -0.12 7.13
N LYS A 27 6.80 0.92 6.64
CA LYS A 27 8.10 1.29 7.18
C LYS A 27 7.87 2.11 8.45
N SER A 28 8.49 1.69 9.55
CA SER A 28 8.36 2.33 10.86
C SER A 28 9.77 2.52 11.44
N GLY A 29 10.28 3.76 11.35
CA GLY A 29 11.65 4.09 11.74
C GLY A 29 12.70 3.31 10.94
N PRO A 30 13.70 2.68 11.60
CA PRO A 30 14.69 1.84 10.94
C PRO A 30 14.13 0.46 10.49
N GLY A 31 12.92 0.09 10.93
CA GLY A 31 12.36 -1.24 10.72
C GLY A 31 11.10 -1.27 9.84
N TRP A 32 10.55 -2.48 9.75
CA TRP A 32 9.24 -2.76 9.16
C TRP A 32 8.28 -3.14 10.27
N GLU A 33 7.10 -2.55 10.25
CA GLU A 33 6.01 -2.83 11.18
C GLU A 33 4.85 -3.39 10.35
N THR A 34 4.22 -4.46 10.82
CA THR A 34 3.04 -5.02 10.17
C THR A 34 1.81 -4.71 11.01
N LEU A 35 0.95 -3.85 10.47
CA LEU A 35 -0.31 -3.48 11.10
C LEU A 35 -1.40 -4.46 10.67
N SER A 36 -2.16 -4.95 11.65
CA SER A 36 -3.37 -5.73 11.43
C SER A 36 -4.59 -4.80 11.47
N ARG A 37 -5.57 -5.06 10.61
CA ARG A 37 -6.85 -4.36 10.64
C ARG A 37 -7.58 -4.54 11.99
N ALA A 38 -7.36 -5.65 12.69
CA ALA A 38 -8.01 -5.94 13.96
C ALA A 38 -7.46 -5.11 15.12
N ASP A 39 -6.17 -4.78 15.09
CA ASP A 39 -5.48 -4.09 16.19
C ASP A 39 -5.60 -2.58 16.03
N GLU A 40 -5.37 -2.06 14.82
CA GLU A 40 -5.35 -0.63 14.53
C GLU A 40 -6.02 -0.30 13.19
N ALA A 41 -7.34 -0.48 13.13
CA ALA A 41 -8.11 -0.29 11.89
C ALA A 41 -7.90 1.07 11.22
N GLY A 42 -7.77 2.15 12.00
CA GLY A 42 -7.56 3.51 11.50
C GLY A 42 -6.23 3.66 10.74
N ARG A 43 -5.11 3.32 11.38
CA ARG A 43 -3.79 3.33 10.73
C ARG A 43 -3.75 2.36 9.55
N TYR A 44 -4.32 1.16 9.70
CA TYR A 44 -4.42 0.18 8.61
C TYR A 44 -5.06 0.79 7.34
N TRP A 45 -6.24 1.41 7.46
CA TRP A 45 -6.92 2.00 6.31
C TRP A 45 -6.20 3.22 5.75
N LEU A 46 -5.57 4.03 6.61
CA LEU A 46 -4.77 5.17 6.20
C LEU A 46 -3.63 4.73 5.27
N TYR A 47 -2.84 3.74 5.67
CA TYR A 47 -1.72 3.26 4.85
C TYR A 47 -2.18 2.54 3.58
N CYS A 48 -3.26 1.75 3.64
CA CYS A 48 -3.86 1.19 2.44
C CYS A 48 -4.30 2.30 1.46
N GLY A 49 -4.89 3.37 1.97
CA GLY A 49 -5.29 4.54 1.17
C GLY A 49 -4.11 5.27 0.55
N ILE A 50 -3.02 5.50 1.30
CA ILE A 50 -1.80 6.13 0.80
C ILE A 50 -1.18 5.29 -0.32
N TYR A 51 -1.06 3.97 -0.14
CA TYR A 51 -0.51 3.09 -1.16
C TYR A 51 -1.43 3.00 -2.40
N ALA A 52 -2.75 2.98 -2.21
CA ALA A 52 -3.69 3.03 -3.32
C ALA A 52 -3.56 4.33 -4.11
N ALA A 53 -3.51 5.49 -3.42
CA ALA A 53 -3.34 6.80 -4.04
C ALA A 53 -2.01 6.89 -4.81
N LEU A 54 -0.91 6.36 -4.24
CA LEU A 54 0.39 6.29 -4.91
C LEU A 54 0.33 5.44 -6.18
N GLY A 55 -0.33 4.26 -6.11
CA GLY A 55 -0.53 3.40 -7.27
C GLY A 55 -1.31 4.11 -8.39
N VAL A 56 -2.38 4.82 -8.06
CA VAL A 56 -3.14 5.61 -9.04
C VAL A 56 -2.28 6.74 -9.62
N ALA A 57 -1.56 7.50 -8.78
CA ALA A 57 -0.69 8.57 -9.23
C ALA A 57 0.39 8.08 -10.21
N LEU A 58 0.98 6.91 -9.95
CA LEU A 58 1.97 6.27 -10.84
C LEU A 58 1.37 5.82 -12.19
N LEU A 59 0.06 5.61 -12.30
CA LEU A 59 -0.61 5.30 -13.57
C LEU A 59 -1.02 6.55 -14.35
N THR A 60 -1.40 7.63 -13.66
CA THR A 60 -2.07 8.79 -14.28
C THR A 60 -1.17 10.00 -14.46
N ILE A 61 -0.17 10.19 -13.60
CA ILE A 61 0.68 11.40 -13.59
C ILE A 61 2.04 11.15 -14.27
N PHE A 62 2.62 9.96 -14.09
CA PHE A 62 3.98 9.59 -14.55
C PHE A 62 3.98 8.62 -15.75
#